data_AF-A0A9R1S7G4-F1
#
_entry.id   AF-A0A9R1S7G4-F1
#
_cell.length_a   1.000
_cell.length_b   1.000
_cell.length_c   1.000
_cell.angle_alpha   90.00
_cell.angle_beta   90.00
_cell.angle_gamma   90.00
#
_symmetry.space_group_name_H-M   'P 1'
#
loop_
_entity.id
_entity.type
_entity.pdbx_description
1 polymer ?
#
loop_
_entity_poly.entity_id
_entity_poly.type
_entity_poly.pdbx_seq_one_letter_code
_entity_poly.pdbx_strand_id
1 'polypeptide(L)'
;MEFAAALRDQKVWVMNIVPIDSPDTLPIVYERGLFGMYHDWCESFSTYPRTYDLLHADHLFSKLKKRCKLLGVFAEVDRILRPEGKLIVRDNAETISELEGMAKSLRWEVRMTYAKDKEGLLCVQKTTWRPKEIEASM
;
A
#
# COMPACT_ATOMS: atom_id res chain seq x y z
N MET A 1 -11.02 2.10 -9.19
CA MET A 1 -11.98 0.97 -9.13
C MET A 1 -11.70 -0.14 -10.13
N GLU A 2 -10.97 0.09 -11.21
CA GLU A 2 -10.70 -0.91 -12.26
C GLU A 2 -9.97 -2.17 -11.73
N PHE A 3 -9.01 -1.99 -10.82
CA PHE A 3 -8.27 -3.09 -10.19
C PHE A 3 -9.17 -4.06 -9.41
N ALA A 4 -10.10 -3.55 -8.61
CA ALA A 4 -11.02 -4.38 -7.82
C ALA A 4 -12.00 -5.16 -8.70
N ALA A 5 -12.48 -4.53 -9.78
CA ALA A 5 -13.40 -5.18 -10.73
C ALA A 5 -12.75 -6.38 -11.44
N ALA A 6 -11.46 -6.29 -11.77
CA ALA A 6 -10.70 -7.38 -12.38
C ALA A 6 -10.53 -8.62 -11.47
N LEU A 7 -10.69 -8.45 -10.15
CA LEU A 7 -10.55 -9.53 -9.17
C LEU A 7 -11.89 -10.19 -8.79
N ARG A 8 -13.00 -9.76 -9.40
CA ARG A 8 -14.36 -10.23 -9.02
C ARG A 8 -14.53 -11.74 -9.11
N ASP A 9 -13.97 -12.38 -10.13
CA ASP A 9 -14.11 -13.82 -10.36
C ASP A 9 -13.04 -14.65 -9.62
N GLN A 10 -12.13 -13.99 -8.89
CA GLN A 10 -11.12 -14.63 -8.08
C GLN A 10 -11.66 -14.90 -6.67
N LYS A 11 -11.18 -15.96 -6.00
CA LYS A 11 -11.53 -16.28 -4.61
C LYS A 11 -10.79 -15.38 -3.62
N VAL A 12 -10.94 -14.06 -3.76
CA VAL A 12 -10.33 -13.03 -2.93
C VAL A 12 -11.39 -12.03 -2.48
N TRP A 13 -11.18 -11.41 -1.32
CA TRP A 13 -11.99 -10.29 -0.87
C TRP A 13 -11.22 -9.00 -1.11
N VAL A 14 -11.92 -7.92 -1.48
CA VAL A 14 -11.32 -6.62 -1.78
C VAL A 14 -12.03 -5.56 -0.96
N MET A 15 -11.26 -4.83 -0.15
CA MET A 15 -11.71 -3.63 0.55
C MET A 15 -11.32 -2.39 -0.26
N ASN A 16 -12.29 -1.63 -0.72
CA ASN A 16 -12.05 -0.38 -1.44
C ASN A 16 -11.99 0.78 -0.45
N ILE A 17 -10.91 1.56 -0.49
CA ILE A 17 -10.77 2.73 0.38
C ILE A 17 -10.95 3.99 -0.45
N VAL A 18 -11.90 4.83 -0.04
CA VAL A 18 -12.14 6.15 -0.65
C VAL A 18 -11.52 7.21 0.27
N PRO A 19 -10.42 7.87 -0.14
CA PRO A 19 -9.83 8.96 0.64
C PRO A 19 -10.82 10.09 0.86
N ILE A 20 -10.83 10.68 2.06
CA ILE A 20 -11.75 11.78 2.41
C ILE A 20 -11.56 13.06 1.56
N ASP A 21 -10.42 13.20 0.90
CA ASP A 21 -10.07 14.32 0.03
C ASP A 21 -10.30 14.02 -1.47
N SER A 22 -10.98 12.91 -1.76
CA SER A 22 -11.34 12.50 -3.12
C SER A 22 -12.85 12.61 -3.36
N PRO A 23 -13.30 12.69 -4.63
CA PRO A 23 -14.73 12.68 -4.94
C PRO A 23 -15.43 11.47 -4.33
N ASP A 24 -16.67 11.70 -3.88
CA ASP A 24 -17.46 10.64 -3.29
C ASP A 24 -17.82 9.58 -4.34
N THR A 25 -17.13 8.44 -4.24
CA THR A 25 -17.27 7.29 -5.14
C THR A 25 -17.77 6.04 -4.40
N LEU A 26 -17.99 6.11 -3.08
CA LEU A 26 -18.41 4.97 -2.28
C LEU A 26 -19.81 4.44 -2.69
N PRO A 27 -20.81 5.29 -3.03
CA PRO A 27 -22.07 4.80 -3.57
C PRO A 27 -21.88 3.91 -4.81
N ILE A 28 -20.99 4.32 -5.72
CA ILE A 28 -20.69 3.57 -6.95
C ILE A 28 -20.00 2.23 -6.64
N VAL A 29 -19.16 2.18 -5.59
CA VAL A 29 -18.56 0.93 -5.10
C VAL A 29 -19.64 -0.05 -4.67
N TYR A 30 -20.62 0.40 -3.90
CA TYR A 30 -21.72 -0.45 -3.42
C TYR A 30 -22.68 -0.88 -4.52
N GLU A 31 -23.01 0.00 -5.47
CA GLU A 31 -23.84 -0.34 -6.65
C GLU A 31 -23.23 -1.49 -7.48
N ARG A 32 -21.90 -1.64 -7.46
CA ARG A 32 -21.17 -2.73 -8.13
C ARG A 32 -21.02 -3.99 -7.28
N GLY A 33 -21.62 -4.03 -6.08
CA GLY A 33 -21.56 -5.17 -5.16
C GLY A 33 -20.20 -5.36 -4.49
N LEU A 34 -19.38 -4.32 -4.43
CA LEU A 34 -18.07 -4.33 -3.76
C LEU A 34 -18.17 -3.70 -2.37
N PHE A 35 -17.28 -4.07 -1.47
CA PHE A 35 -17.18 -3.45 -0.15
C PHE A 35 -16.16 -2.31 -0.15
N GLY A 36 -16.45 -1.26 0.61
CA GLY A 36 -15.51 -0.17 0.80
C GLY A 36 -15.85 0.71 1.99
N MET A 37 -14.98 1.66 2.28
CA MET A 37 -15.19 2.66 3.33
C MET A 37 -14.42 3.95 3.01
N TYR A 38 -14.84 5.05 3.63
CA TYR A 38 -14.02 6.25 3.68
C TYR A 38 -12.91 6.08 4.70
N HIS A 39 -11.73 6.61 4.42
CA HIS A 39 -10.63 6.65 5.37
C HIS A 39 -9.72 7.86 5.12
N ASP A 40 -9.20 8.46 6.19
CA ASP A 40 -8.10 9.42 6.09
C ASP A 40 -6.78 8.70 6.29
N TRP A 41 -5.98 8.56 5.23
CA TRP A 41 -4.68 7.90 5.29
C TRP A 41 -3.61 8.68 6.07
N CYS A 42 -3.89 9.93 6.47
CA CYS A 42 -3.07 10.62 7.45
C CYS A 42 -3.32 10.14 8.90
N GLU A 43 -4.37 9.35 9.11
CA GLU A 43 -4.73 8.70 10.37
C GLU A 43 -4.52 7.18 10.30
N SER A 44 -4.28 6.56 11.46
CA SER A 44 -4.11 5.10 11.55
C SER A 44 -5.40 4.35 11.23
N PHE A 45 -5.27 3.21 10.55
CA PHE A 45 -6.40 2.32 10.31
C PHE A 45 -6.88 1.67 11.60
N SER A 46 -8.19 1.69 11.85
CA SER A 46 -8.83 0.91 12.92
C SER A 46 -8.97 -0.58 12.52
N THR A 47 -7.84 -1.20 12.19
CA THR A 47 -7.74 -2.61 11.79
C THR A 47 -6.60 -3.29 12.52
N TYR A 48 -6.68 -4.61 12.65
CA TYR A 48 -5.64 -5.38 13.31
C TYR A 48 -4.36 -5.35 12.45
N PRO A 49 -3.15 -5.34 13.05
CA PRO A 49 -1.93 -5.50 12.29
C PRO A 49 -1.95 -6.79 11.46
N ARG A 50 -1.34 -6.79 10.27
CA ARG A 50 -1.25 -7.95 9.36
C ARG A 50 -2.61 -8.51 8.91
N THR A 51 -3.51 -7.61 8.48
CA THR A 51 -4.84 -7.95 7.97
C THR A 51 -4.84 -8.25 6.46
N TYR A 52 -4.01 -7.56 5.67
CA TYR A 52 -4.05 -7.62 4.21
C TYR A 52 -2.83 -8.33 3.63
N ASP A 53 -3.04 -9.12 2.58
CA ASP A 53 -1.96 -9.80 1.83
C ASP A 53 -1.49 -8.98 0.62
N LEU A 54 -2.32 -8.05 0.12
CA LEU A 54 -2.03 -7.18 -1.00
C LEU A 54 -2.62 -5.80 -0.76
N LEU A 55 -1.82 -4.76 -1.00
CA LEU A 55 -2.26 -3.37 -1.03
C LEU A 55 -1.96 -2.80 -2.42
N HIS A 56 -2.95 -2.14 -3.00
CA HIS A 56 -2.81 -1.44 -4.28
C HIS A 56 -3.15 0.03 -4.10
N ALA A 57 -2.23 0.91 -4.48
CA ALA A 57 -2.39 2.35 -4.38
C ALA A 57 -2.16 3.01 -5.74
N ASP A 58 -3.05 3.94 -6.10
CA ASP A 58 -3.01 4.64 -7.38
C ASP A 58 -3.07 6.15 -7.13
N HIS A 59 -1.96 6.84 -7.40
CA HIS A 59 -1.78 8.28 -7.16
C HIS A 59 -2.17 8.73 -5.74
N LEU A 60 -2.05 7.83 -4.77
CA LEU A 60 -2.43 8.08 -3.38
C LEU A 60 -1.32 8.84 -2.64
N PHE A 61 -0.09 8.33 -2.74
CA PHE A 61 1.02 8.81 -1.94
C PHE A 61 1.44 10.23 -2.30
N SER A 62 1.44 10.59 -3.60
CA SER A 62 1.74 11.96 -4.03
C SER A 62 0.70 12.98 -3.59
N LYS A 63 -0.57 12.57 -3.44
CA LYS A 63 -1.62 13.42 -2.85
C LYS A 63 -1.41 13.57 -1.36
N LEU A 64 -1.16 12.47 -0.65
CA LEU A 64 -0.95 12.46 0.80
C LEU A 64 0.30 13.24 1.20
N LYS A 65 1.37 13.24 0.39
CA LYS A 65 2.60 14.00 0.63
C LYS A 65 2.35 15.51 0.82
N LYS A 66 1.22 16.04 0.32
CA LYS A 66 0.82 17.45 0.50
C LYS A 66 0.11 17.71 1.84
N ARG A 67 -0.41 16.67 2.50
CA ARG A 67 -1.22 16.76 3.72
C ARG A 67 -0.50 16.23 4.95
N CYS A 68 0.29 15.16 4.82
CA CYS A 68 0.97 14.51 5.94
C CYS A 68 2.29 13.87 5.51
N LYS A 69 3.08 13.44 6.51
CA LYS A 69 4.40 12.84 6.30
C LYS A 69 4.27 11.43 5.74
N LEU A 70 4.92 11.18 4.60
CA LEU A 70 4.85 9.91 3.89
C LEU A 70 5.32 8.72 4.74
N LEU A 71 6.33 8.95 5.60
CA LEU A 71 6.84 7.93 6.51
C LEU A 71 5.76 7.36 7.45
N GLY A 72 4.84 8.21 7.95
CA GLY A 72 3.76 7.75 8.83
C GLY A 72 2.75 6.88 8.08
N VAL A 73 2.41 7.28 6.85
CA VAL A 73 1.55 6.50 5.96
C VAL A 73 2.20 5.14 5.63
N PHE A 74 3.50 5.15 5.31
CA PHE A 74 4.22 3.93 5.00
C PHE A 74 4.36 3.00 6.22
N ALA A 75 4.48 3.54 7.43
CA ALA A 75 4.45 2.76 8.66
C ALA A 75 3.09 2.08 8.89
N GLU A 76 1.97 2.76 8.58
CA GLU A 76 0.64 2.13 8.62
C GLU A 76 0.50 1.04 7.56
N VAL A 77 1.02 1.26 6.35
CA VAL A 77 1.09 0.25 5.30
C VAL A 77 1.89 -0.97 5.78
N ASP A 78 3.04 -0.77 6.42
CA ASP A 78 3.80 -1.87 7.02
C ASP A 78 2.96 -2.58 8.10
N ARG A 79 2.32 -1.84 9.01
CA ARG A 79 1.55 -2.41 10.12
C ARG A 79 0.42 -3.32 9.64
N ILE A 80 -0.36 -2.89 8.64
CA ILE A 80 -1.55 -3.63 8.18
C ILE A 80 -1.23 -4.75 7.20
N LEU A 81 -0.07 -4.73 6.54
CA LEU A 81 0.34 -5.74 5.58
C LEU A 81 0.95 -6.97 6.29
N ARG A 82 0.50 -8.16 5.89
CA ARG A 82 1.04 -9.44 6.37
C ARG A 82 2.49 -9.63 5.89
N PRO A 83 3.34 -10.36 6.64
CA PRO A 83 4.60 -10.86 6.10
C PRO A 83 4.39 -11.57 4.75
N GLU A 84 5.32 -11.40 3.82
CA GLU A 84 5.23 -11.83 2.42
C GLU A 84 4.13 -11.15 1.59
N GLY A 85 3.36 -10.25 2.21
CA GLY A 85 2.39 -9.42 1.53
C GLY A 85 3.04 -8.44 0.57
N LYS A 86 2.28 -7.98 -0.43
CA LYS A 86 2.77 -7.12 -1.50
C LYS A 86 2.13 -5.75 -1.45
N LEU A 87 2.91 -4.74 -1.79
CA LEU A 87 2.43 -3.39 -2.05
C LEU A 87 2.72 -3.05 -3.51
N ILE A 88 1.67 -2.72 -4.25
CA ILE A 88 1.73 -2.25 -5.63
C ILE A 88 1.33 -0.77 -5.63
N VAL A 89 2.23 0.09 -6.10
CA VAL A 89 2.01 1.53 -6.14
C VAL A 89 2.21 2.03 -7.55
N ARG A 90 1.20 2.70 -8.10
CA ARG A 90 1.35 3.55 -9.28
C ARG A 90 1.30 5.01 -8.84
N ASP A 91 2.37 5.75 -9.06
CA ASP A 91 2.44 7.16 -8.69
C ASP A 91 3.52 7.89 -9.51
N ASN A 92 3.75 9.18 -9.27
CA ASN A 92 4.82 9.89 -9.96
C ASN A 92 6.22 9.36 -9.59
N ALA A 93 7.18 9.53 -10.51
CA ALA A 93 8.52 8.95 -10.37
C ALA A 93 9.26 9.37 -9.07
N GLU A 94 9.11 10.62 -8.63
CA GLU A 94 9.72 11.11 -7.38
C GLU A 94 9.17 10.36 -6.16
N THR A 95 7.84 10.19 -6.09
CA THR A 95 7.16 9.47 -5.00
C THR A 95 7.55 8.00 -5.00
N ILE A 96 7.64 7.38 -6.17
CA ILE A 96 8.10 5.99 -6.31
C ILE A 96 9.53 5.82 -5.77
N SER A 97 10.45 6.72 -6.12
CA SER A 97 11.83 6.67 -5.63
C SER A 97 11.92 6.80 -4.11
N GLU A 98 11.09 7.67 -3.51
CA GLU A 98 11.04 7.85 -2.06
C GLU A 98 10.50 6.60 -1.35
N LEU A 99 9.40 6.03 -1.85
CA LEU A 99 8.80 4.79 -1.32
C LEU A 99 9.74 3.60 -1.46
N GLU A 100 10.47 3.48 -2.57
CA GLU A 100 11.48 2.44 -2.76
C GLU A 100 12.59 2.55 -1.70
N GLY A 101 13.05 3.78 -1.38
CA GLY A 101 14.01 4.02 -0.31
C GLY A 101 13.51 3.59 1.07
N MET A 102 12.24 3.90 1.38
CA MET A 102 11.60 3.46 2.64
C MET A 102 11.48 1.93 2.71
N ALA A 103 11.02 1.29 1.63
CA ALA A 103 10.90 -0.16 1.54
C ALA A 103 12.25 -0.85 1.76
N LYS A 104 13.31 -0.39 1.10
CA LYS A 104 14.68 -0.91 1.29
C LYS A 104 15.18 -0.73 2.72
N SER A 105 14.85 0.39 3.36
CA SER A 105 15.23 0.67 4.75
C SER A 105 14.57 -0.30 5.73
N LEU A 106 13.34 -0.75 5.43
CA LEU A 106 12.65 -1.82 6.16
C LEU A 106 13.06 -3.23 5.71
N ARG A 107 14.04 -3.35 4.81
CA ARG A 107 14.52 -4.60 4.19
C ARG A 107 13.46 -5.33 3.37
N TRP A 108 12.42 -4.64 2.92
CA TRP A 108 11.47 -5.19 1.98
C TRP A 108 12.16 -5.46 0.63
N GLU A 109 11.69 -6.47 -0.08
CA GLU A 109 12.24 -6.86 -1.36
C GLU A 109 11.57 -6.06 -2.49
N VAL A 110 12.36 -5.39 -3.33
CA VAL A 110 11.87 -4.74 -4.54
C VAL A 110 11.72 -5.80 -5.63
N ARG A 111 10.48 -6.11 -6.01
CA ARG A 111 10.19 -7.11 -7.05
C ARG A 111 10.19 -6.50 -8.45
N MET A 112 9.70 -5.26 -8.57
CA MET A 112 9.64 -4.56 -9.84
C MET A 112 9.59 -3.06 -9.56
N THR A 113 10.43 -2.31 -10.26
CA THR A 113 10.31 -0.85 -10.39
C THR A 113 10.31 -0.51 -11.86
N TYR A 114 9.33 0.26 -12.31
CA TYR A 114 9.23 0.79 -13.66
C TYR A 114 8.99 2.28 -13.59
N ALA A 115 9.67 3.06 -14.42
CA ALA A 115 9.41 4.48 -14.56
C ALA A 115 9.38 4.81 -16.05
N LYS A 116 8.29 5.44 -16.50
CA LYS A 116 8.16 5.97 -17.86
C LYS A 116 7.57 7.36 -17.80
N ASP A 117 8.27 8.30 -18.42
CA ASP A 117 7.93 9.72 -18.41
C ASP A 117 7.79 10.27 -16.98
N LYS A 118 6.56 10.63 -16.56
CA LYS A 118 6.26 11.17 -15.23
C LYS A 118 5.60 10.17 -14.28
N GLU A 119 5.26 8.99 -14.77
CA GLU A 119 4.62 7.93 -13.97
C GLU A 119 5.60 6.79 -13.68
N GLY A 120 5.43 6.17 -12.51
CA GLY A 120 6.17 4.99 -12.10
C GLY A 120 5.24 3.96 -11.47
N LEU A 121 5.70 2.71 -11.51
CA LEU A 121 5.09 1.55 -10.91
C LEU A 121 6.11 0.86 -10.01
N LEU A 122 5.76 0.67 -8.76
CA LEU A 122 6.56 -0.03 -7.76
C LEU A 122 5.79 -1.25 -7.26
N CYS A 123 6.45 -2.40 -7.24
CA CYS A 123 5.97 -3.60 -6.59
C CYS A 123 7.04 -4.05 -5.59
N VAL A 124 6.69 -3.99 -4.30
CA VAL A 124 7.55 -4.42 -3.20
C VAL A 124 6.87 -5.51 -2.39
N GLN A 125 7.66 -6.41 -1.85
CA GLN A 125 7.22 -7.51 -1.01
C GLN A 125 7.80 -7.36 0.39
N LYS A 126 6.93 -7.40 1.39
CA LYS A 126 7.31 -7.35 2.79
C LYS A 126 8.04 -8.64 3.15
N THR A 127 9.28 -8.52 3.61
CA THR A 127 10.06 -9.68 4.07
C THR A 127 9.77 -10.01 5.52
N THR A 128 9.90 -11.27 5.89
CA THR A 128 9.95 -11.69 7.29
C THR A 128 11.37 -11.51 7.85
N TRP A 129 11.79 -10.25 8.07
CA TRP A 129 13.10 -9.97 8.65
C TRP A 129 13.08 -10.09 10.17
N ARG A 130 14.00 -10.88 10.72
CA ARG A 130 14.38 -10.85 12.13
C ARG A 130 15.91 -10.66 12.22
N PRO A 131 16.42 -9.95 13.23
CA PRO A 131 17.84 -10.05 13.57
C PRO A 131 18.18 -11.52 13.74
N LYS A 132 19.22 -12.00 13.05
CA LYS A 132 19.79 -13.30 13.38
C LYS A 132 20.37 -13.15 14.79
N GLU A 133 20.02 -14.07 15.70
CA GLU A 133 20.73 -14.16 16.98
C GLU A 133 22.22 -14.23 16.64
N ILE A 134 22.98 -13.26 17.15
CA ILE A 134 24.44 -13.36 17.13
C ILE A 134 24.69 -14.56 18.03
N GLU A 135 25.16 -15.69 17.47
CA GLU A 135 25.72 -16.75 18.30
C GLU A 135 26.80 -16.07 19.14
N ALA A 136 26.50 -15.86 20.43
CA ALA A 136 27.49 -15.51 21.40
C ALA A 136 28.38 -16.74 21.53
N SER A 137 29.37 -16.85 20.64
CA SER A 137 30.48 -17.76 20.78
C SER A 137 31.21 -17.37 22.08
N MET A 138 30.81 -18.01 23.18
CA MET A 138 31.59 -18.15 24.40
C MET A 138 32.67 -19.20 24.19
#